data_AF-A0A2S0XRV9-F1
#
_entry.id   AF-A0A2S0XRV9-F1
#
_cell.length_a   1.000
_cell.length_b   1.000
_cell.length_c   1.000
_cell.angle_alpha   90.00
_cell.angle_beta   90.00
_cell.angle_gamma   90.00
#
_symmetry.space_group_name_H-M   'P 1'
#
loop_
_entity.id
_entity.type
_entity.pdbx_description
1 polymer ?
#
loop_
_entity_poly.entity_id
_entity_poly.type
_entity_poly.pdbx_seq_one_letter_code
_entity_poly.pdbx_strand_id
1 'polypeptide(L)'
;MSYRIESLPTQQLFGPAMQATEALVRLDERIARSPVAKGFVERSHFADAASSLWLDGELAMSRTCGCSMRIWTGAPDKAYEILRLRLQILGNRPDWALGREGGLQYQSPRTANPPVHSKSKPH
;
A
#
# COMPACT_ATOMS: atom_id res chain seq x y z
N MET A 1 8.70 -12.15 18.71
CA MET A 1 7.86 -11.56 19.78
C MET A 1 6.47 -12.14 19.67
N SER A 2 5.97 -12.83 20.71
CA SER A 2 4.57 -13.28 20.76
C SER A 2 3.72 -12.17 21.38
N TYR A 3 2.89 -11.51 20.59
CA TYR A 3 1.88 -10.60 21.14
C TYR A 3 0.87 -11.44 21.92
N ARG A 4 0.75 -11.16 23.22
CA ARG A 4 -0.24 -11.84 24.06
C ARG A 4 -1.59 -11.17 23.81
N ILE A 5 -2.41 -11.81 22.99
CA ILE A 5 -3.80 -11.38 22.75
C ILE A 5 -4.62 -11.99 23.89
N GLU A 6 -4.60 -11.35 25.06
CA GLU A 6 -5.49 -11.68 26.17
C GLU A 6 -6.95 -11.32 25.81
N SER A 7 -7.89 -11.45 26.75
CA SER A 7 -9.30 -11.06 26.50
C SER A 7 -9.38 -9.59 26.10
N LEU A 8 -9.58 -9.32 24.81
CA LEU A 8 -9.81 -7.98 24.30
C LEU A 8 -11.14 -7.47 24.88
N PRO A 9 -11.22 -6.20 25.33
CA PRO A 9 -12.46 -5.61 25.82
C PRO A 9 -13.40 -5.32 24.64
N THR A 10 -13.95 -6.37 24.05
CA THR A 10 -14.79 -6.35 22.84
C THR A 10 -15.96 -5.39 22.97
N GLN A 11 -16.62 -5.38 24.13
CA GLN A 11 -17.76 -4.50 24.39
C GLN A 11 -17.40 -3.00 24.34
N GLN A 12 -16.16 -2.63 24.70
CA GLN A 12 -15.67 -1.26 24.58
C GLN A 12 -15.20 -0.93 23.15
N LEU A 13 -14.79 -1.94 22.37
CA LEU A 13 -14.30 -1.75 21.00
C LEU A 13 -15.43 -1.62 19.98
N PHE A 14 -16.58 -2.28 20.21
CA PHE A 14 -17.67 -2.31 19.22
C PHE A 14 -18.19 -0.92 18.85
N GLY A 15 -18.44 -0.04 19.83
CA GLY A 15 -18.92 1.32 19.55
C GLY A 15 -17.99 2.10 18.60
N PRO A 16 -16.70 2.27 18.95
CA PRO A 16 -15.72 2.91 18.09
C PRO A 16 -15.54 2.22 16.73
N ALA A 17 -15.54 0.89 16.69
CA ALA A 17 -15.40 0.14 15.43
C ALA A 17 -16.57 0.40 14.47
N MET A 18 -17.80 0.45 14.99
CA MET A 18 -18.99 0.75 14.19
C MET A 18 -18.97 2.20 13.67
N GLN A 19 -18.58 3.17 14.49
CA GLN A 19 -18.44 4.57 14.07
C GLN A 19 -17.37 4.75 12.99
N ALA A 20 -16.23 4.05 13.14
CA ALA A 20 -15.18 4.05 12.11
C ALA A 20 -15.68 3.42 10.81
N THR A 21 -16.43 2.31 10.90
CA THR A 21 -17.02 1.64 9.74
C THR A 21 -18.02 2.54 9.02
N GLU A 22 -18.91 3.21 9.76
CA GLU A 22 -19.86 4.17 9.21
C GLU A 22 -19.14 5.32 8.46
N ALA A 23 -18.07 5.86 9.06
CA ALA A 23 -17.28 6.91 8.43
C ALA A 23 -16.61 6.44 7.12
N LEU A 24 -16.10 5.20 7.09
CA LEU A 24 -15.51 4.59 5.90
C LEU A 24 -16.56 4.39 4.80
N VAL A 25 -17.74 3.87 5.12
CA VAL A 25 -18.83 3.69 4.14
C VAL A 25 -19.24 5.03 3.53
N ARG A 26 -19.40 6.08 4.34
CA ARG A 26 -19.72 7.42 3.84
C ARG A 26 -18.61 8.00 2.97
N LEU A 27 -17.35 7.72 3.29
CA LEU A 27 -16.22 8.13 2.48
C LEU A 27 -16.24 7.43 1.12
N ASP A 28 -16.45 6.12 1.09
CA ASP A 28 -16.55 5.32 -0.14
C ASP A 28 -17.67 5.82 -1.05
N GLU A 29 -18.86 6.07 -0.51
CA GLU A 29 -19.96 6.61 -1.29
C GLU A 29 -19.66 7.99 -1.89
N ARG A 30 -18.93 8.84 -1.15
CA ARG A 30 -18.52 10.17 -1.64
C ARG A 30 -17.46 10.06 -2.72
N ILE A 31 -16.49 9.15 -2.56
CA ILE A 31 -15.44 8.91 -3.54
C ILE A 31 -16.04 8.34 -4.82
N ALA A 32 -16.95 7.36 -4.73
CA ALA A 32 -17.58 6.72 -5.89
C ALA A 32 -18.32 7.71 -6.79
N ARG A 33 -18.88 8.79 -6.21
CA ARG A 33 -19.58 9.86 -6.94
C ARG A 33 -18.67 11.02 -7.38
N SER A 34 -17.39 10.99 -7.02
CA SER A 34 -16.48 12.12 -7.19
C SER A 34 -15.64 12.00 -8.46
N PRO A 35 -15.44 13.10 -9.23
CA PRO A 35 -14.55 13.08 -10.40
C PRO A 35 -13.07 12.84 -10.04
N VAL A 36 -12.69 13.00 -8.75
CA VAL A 36 -11.32 12.77 -8.27
C VAL A 36 -11.10 11.36 -7.71
N ALA A 37 -12.07 10.44 -7.86
CA ALA A 37 -12.01 9.09 -7.29
C ALA A 37 -10.71 8.35 -7.64
N LYS A 38 -10.35 8.36 -8.92
CA LYS A 38 -9.14 7.70 -9.41
C LYS A 38 -7.87 8.26 -8.75
N GLY A 39 -7.75 9.58 -8.70
CA GLY A 39 -6.61 10.24 -8.05
C GLY A 39 -6.59 10.04 -6.53
N PHE A 40 -7.75 9.88 -5.88
CA PHE A 40 -7.83 9.52 -4.47
C PHE A 40 -7.26 8.11 -4.23
N VAL A 41 -7.67 7.12 -5.03
CA VAL A 41 -7.18 5.74 -4.92
C VAL A 41 -5.66 5.67 -5.12
N GLU A 42 -5.15 6.34 -6.15
CA GLU A 42 -3.70 6.38 -6.43
C GLU A 42 -2.90 6.98 -5.26
N ARG A 43 -3.37 8.09 -4.65
CA ARG A 43 -2.71 8.70 -3.48
C ARG A 43 -2.85 7.86 -2.21
N SER A 44 -3.97 7.18 -2.02
CA SER A 44 -4.20 6.28 -0.88
C SER A 44 -3.23 5.11 -0.90
N HIS A 45 -2.99 4.51 -2.06
CA HIS A 45 -2.00 3.43 -2.18
C HIS A 45 -0.56 3.91 -1.91
N PHE A 46 -0.22 5.13 -2.32
CA PHE A 46 1.08 5.72 -1.98
C PHE A 46 1.22 5.98 -0.47
N ALA A 47 0.17 6.53 0.17
CA ALA A 47 0.16 6.79 1.60
C ALA A 47 0.28 5.49 2.43
N ASP A 48 -0.35 4.41 1.97
CA ASP A 48 -0.26 3.08 2.57
C ASP A 48 1.17 2.47 2.43
N ALA A 49 1.79 2.61 1.25
CA ALA A 49 3.19 2.20 1.04
C ALA A 49 4.16 3.01 1.93
N ALA A 50 3.97 4.34 2.05
CA ALA A 50 4.76 5.20 2.93
C ALA A 50 4.56 4.84 4.42
N SER A 51 3.34 4.48 4.82
CA SER A 51 3.06 4.04 6.19
C SER A 51 3.72 2.70 6.52
N SER A 52 3.84 1.81 5.53
CA SER A 52 4.55 0.54 5.68
C SER A 52 6.05 0.76 5.91
N LEU A 53 6.67 1.65 5.13
CA LEU A 53 8.06 2.05 5.34
C LEU A 53 8.30 2.72 6.70
N TRP A 54 7.29 3.41 7.24
CA TRP A 54 7.35 3.97 8.59
C TRP A 54 7.36 2.89 9.66
N LEU A 55 6.50 1.87 9.51
CA LEU A 55 6.48 0.71 10.42
C LEU A 55 7.79 -0.09 10.37
N ASP A 56 8.40 -0.20 9.18
CA ASP A 56 9.71 -0.83 9.00
C ASP A 56 10.88 0.00 9.56
N GLY A 57 10.62 1.22 10.05
CA GLY A 57 11.61 2.13 10.64
C GLY A 57 12.49 2.84 9.60
N GLU A 58 12.19 2.70 8.31
CA GLU A 58 12.90 3.38 7.22
C GLU A 58 12.40 4.82 7.00
N LEU A 59 11.24 5.15 7.57
CA LEU A 59 10.71 6.50 7.68
C LEU A 59 10.47 6.84 9.16
N ALA A 60 10.88 8.03 9.59
CA ALA A 60 10.64 8.53 10.96
C ALA A 60 9.62 9.68 10.97
N MET A 61 8.34 9.35 11.12
CA MET A 61 7.26 10.29 11.50
C MET A 61 7.08 10.29 13.03
N SER A 62 7.13 11.47 13.65
CA SER A 62 6.76 11.67 15.06
C SER A 62 5.23 11.73 15.18
N ARG A 63 4.67 11.07 16.17
CA ARG A 63 3.23 10.74 16.31
C ARG A 63 2.33 11.90 16.80
N THR A 64 2.84 13.11 17.08
CA THR A 64 2.06 14.07 17.91
C THR A 64 1.88 15.51 17.42
N CYS A 65 2.44 15.95 16.28
CA CYS A 65 2.23 17.34 15.88
C CYS A 65 2.42 17.57 14.38
N GLY A 66 1.59 18.43 13.79
CA GLY A 66 1.60 18.79 12.38
C GLY A 66 2.82 19.57 11.93
N CYS A 67 4.00 18.96 11.94
CA CYS A 67 5.25 19.54 11.44
C CYS A 67 6.05 18.55 10.58
N SER A 68 6.59 19.12 9.50
CA SER A 68 7.54 18.63 8.49
C SER A 68 7.99 17.17 8.56
N MET A 69 7.51 16.40 7.58
CA MET A 69 8.11 15.14 7.15
C MET A 69 9.60 15.35 6.84
N ARG A 70 10.52 14.83 7.67
CA ARG A 70 11.89 14.57 7.22
C ARG A 70 11.84 13.36 6.31
N ILE A 71 11.55 13.60 5.03
CA ILE A 71 11.64 12.58 3.98
C ILE A 71 13.11 12.17 3.90
N TRP A 72 13.43 10.94 4.29
CA TRP A 72 14.73 10.36 3.93
C TRP A 72 14.87 10.45 2.40
N THR A 73 15.96 11.03 1.89
CA THR A 73 16.22 11.17 0.45
C THR A 73 16.30 9.79 -0.20
N GLY A 74 15.18 9.30 -0.74
CA GLY A 74 15.02 7.94 -1.28
C GLY A 74 13.75 7.22 -0.80
N ALA A 75 13.07 7.74 0.23
CA ALA A 75 11.79 7.20 0.70
C ALA A 75 10.66 7.20 -0.35
N PRO A 76 10.47 8.25 -1.19
CA PRO A 76 9.44 8.20 -2.23
C PRO A 76 9.72 7.11 -3.28
N ASP A 77 10.98 6.84 -3.60
CA ASP A 77 11.35 5.78 -4.54
C ASP A 77 11.04 4.39 -3.96
N LYS A 78 11.38 4.15 -2.69
CA LYS A 78 11.00 2.91 -2.00
C LYS A 78 9.49 2.73 -1.89
N ALA A 79 8.75 3.81 -1.61
CA ALA A 79 7.28 3.75 -1.57
C ALA A 79 6.70 3.39 -2.94
N TYR A 80 7.30 3.90 -4.02
CA TYR A 80 6.93 3.56 -5.38
C TYR A 80 7.24 2.09 -5.73
N GLU A 81 8.39 1.56 -5.29
CA GLU A 81 8.72 0.13 -5.46
C GLU A 81 7.72 -0.77 -4.73
N ILE A 82 7.36 -0.45 -3.48
CA ILE A 82 6.33 -1.19 -2.73
C ILE A 82 4.97 -1.12 -3.44
N LEU A 83 4.58 0.06 -3.91
CA LEU A 83 3.34 0.25 -4.66
C LEU A 83 3.31 -0.60 -5.93
N ARG A 84 4.40 -0.60 -6.69
CA ARG A 84 4.55 -1.39 -7.92
C ARG A 84 4.43 -2.88 -7.62
N LEU A 85 5.10 -3.36 -6.58
CA LEU A 85 5.02 -4.76 -6.16
C LEU A 85 3.59 -5.14 -5.76
N ARG A 86 2.88 -4.30 -4.99
CA ARG A 86 1.48 -4.55 -4.60
C ARG A 86 0.55 -4.64 -5.80
N LEU A 87 0.72 -3.75 -6.79
CA LEU A 87 -0.06 -3.80 -8.02
C LEU A 87 0.25 -5.03 -8.88
N GLN A 88 1.51 -5.48 -8.91
CA GLN A 88 1.88 -6.74 -9.59
C GLN A 88 1.27 -7.97 -8.90
N ILE A 89 1.22 -8.00 -7.57
CA ILE A 89 0.56 -9.08 -6.83
C ILE A 89 -0.94 -9.12 -7.16
N LEU A 90 -1.60 -7.96 -7.19
CA LEU A 90 -3.04 -7.86 -7.51
C LEU A 90 -3.36 -8.21 -8.97
N GLY A 91 -2.46 -7.92 -9.91
CA GLY A 91 -2.64 -8.18 -11.34
C GLY A 91 -2.26 -9.60 -11.79
N ASN A 92 -1.54 -10.36 -10.97
CA ASN A 92 -1.13 -11.73 -11.27
C ASN A 92 -1.98 -12.76 -10.53
N ARG A 93 -1.77 -14.04 -10.85
CA ARG A 93 -2.41 -15.15 -10.13
C ARG A 93 -1.95 -15.19 -8.66
N PRO A 94 -2.79 -15.64 -7.70
CA PRO A 94 -2.48 -15.59 -6.27
C PRO A 94 -1.25 -16.42 -5.87
N ASP A 95 -0.89 -17.44 -6.66
CA ASP A 95 0.30 -18.28 -6.49
C ASP A 95 1.60 -17.62 -7.00
N TRP A 96 1.49 -16.56 -7.82
CA TRP A 96 2.63 -15.91 -8.45
C TRP A 96 3.59 -15.26 -7.45
N ALA A 97 3.06 -14.57 -6.44
CA ALA A 97 3.85 -13.83 -5.46
C ALA A 97 4.78 -14.75 -4.64
N LEU A 98 4.34 -15.98 -4.35
CA LEU A 98 5.13 -16.98 -3.63
C LEU A 98 5.88 -17.94 -4.58
N GLY A 99 5.58 -17.86 -5.88
CA GLY A 99 6.22 -18.66 -6.91
C GLY A 99 7.64 -18.20 -7.22
N ARG A 100 8.36 -19.01 -7.98
CA ARG A 100 9.77 -18.74 -8.35
C ARG A 100 9.93 -17.40 -9.09
N GLU A 101 8.97 -17.04 -9.93
CA GLU A 101 9.01 -15.80 -10.72
C GLU A 101 8.81 -14.55 -9.85
N GLY A 102 7.80 -14.54 -8.97
CA GLY A 102 7.59 -13.45 -8.01
C GLY A 102 8.72 -13.35 -6.99
N GLY A 103 9.17 -14.50 -6.46
CA GLY A 103 10.29 -14.63 -5.53
C GLY A 103 11.60 -14.00 -6.02
N LEU A 104 11.98 -14.24 -7.28
CA LEU A 104 13.17 -13.65 -7.90
C LEU A 104 13.05 -12.13 -8.09
N GLN A 105 11.83 -11.62 -8.25
CA GLN A 105 11.57 -10.20 -8.44
C GLN A 105 11.72 -9.41 -7.13
N TYR A 106 11.44 -10.01 -5.97
CA TYR A 106 11.73 -9.41 -4.66
C TYR A 106 13.24 -9.33 -4.35
N GLN A 107 14.05 -10.21 -4.94
CA GLN A 107 15.49 -10.31 -4.66
C GLN A 107 16.37 -9.43 -5.56
N SER A 108 15.82 -8.89 -6.65
CA SER A 108 16.57 -8.02 -7.57
C SER A 108 16.45 -6.54 -7.21
N PRO A 109 17.54 -5.85 -6.83
CA PRO A 109 17.53 -4.41 -6.69
C PRO A 109 17.54 -3.79 -8.09
N ARG A 110 16.40 -3.22 -8.50
CA ARG A 110 16.14 -2.53 -9.77
C ARG A 110 16.04 -3.45 -11.00
N THR A 111 15.03 -3.15 -11.82
CA THR A 111 14.76 -3.63 -13.18
C THR A 111 13.90 -4.89 -13.33
N ALA A 112 12.59 -4.68 -13.33
CA ALA A 112 11.72 -5.46 -14.21
C ALA A 112 10.73 -4.50 -14.87
N ASN A 113 11.17 -3.83 -15.95
CA ASN A 113 10.24 -3.21 -16.90
C ASN A 113 9.16 -4.23 -17.28
N PRO A 114 7.88 -3.83 -17.38
CA PRO A 114 6.87 -4.75 -17.90
C PRO A 114 7.25 -5.16 -19.34
N PRO A 115 6.92 -6.38 -19.77
CA PRO A 115 7.23 -6.83 -21.12
C PRO A 115 6.55 -5.90 -22.13
N VAL A 116 7.36 -5.14 -22.88
CA VAL A 116 6.89 -4.42 -24.06
C VAL A 116 6.50 -5.49 -25.08
N HIS A 117 5.20 -5.63 -25.36
CA HIS A 117 4.75 -6.40 -26.51
C HIS A 117 5.33 -5.75 -27.78
N SER A 118 6.43 -6.32 -28.28
CA SER A 118 6.93 -6.02 -29.61
C SER A 118 5.92 -6.53 -30.63
N LYS A 119 5.07 -5.64 -31.14
CA LYS A 119 4.32 -5.92 -32.36
C LYS A 119 5.34 -6.05 -33.49
N SER A 120 5.60 -7.29 -33.89
CA SER A 120 6.27 -7.62 -35.14
C SER A 120 5.46 -7.02 -36.31
N LYS A 121 6.12 -6.16 -37.09
CA LYS A 121 5.69 -5.85 -38.46
C LYS A 121 5.78 -7.12 -39.30
N PRO A 122 4.77 -7.47 -40.11
CA PRO A 122 4.99 -8.20 -41.33
C PRO A 122 5.16 -7.25 -42.53
N HIS A 123 5.78 -7.81 -43.56
CA HIS A 123 6.31 -7.24 -44.81
C HIS A 123 5.42 -6.25 -45.56
#